data_AF-A0A4R4XQP3-F1
#
_entry.id   AF-A0A4R4XQP3-F1
#
_cell.length_a   1.000
_cell.length_b   1.000
_cell.length_c   1.000
_cell.angle_alpha   90.00
_cell.angle_beta   90.00
_cell.angle_gamma   90.00
#
_symmetry.space_group_name_H-M   'P 1'
#
loop_
_entity.id
_entity.type
_entity.pdbx_description
1 polymer ?
#
loop_
_entity_poly.entity_id
_entity_poly.type
_entity_poly.pdbx_seq_one_letter_code
_entity_poly.pdbx_strand_id
1 'polypeptide(L)'
;MDHSNHTALLQAGGHSAISERMRDLLARAAQDHVYEQRTQGAVLDEIRQRLEGMEWLLREVRERELGGLSGTLESVSGRLDEISVKPPMWAEGLAQHVEAVRDHVDAVGDKVGEVDARVAPVGELPGVRADLGAVGESVEEALKRLQSVLDTTADFAAKLSVLGSSMEAAAGRFTRLDKSVAELASRTDRVEGVVTELSQGIGERVADAVAGTVGAAEQRFTARLEEADQRLTARLDESDRRVTARLDETDQRLATALVEADERLVCRLKEADEQFAGRVASTEERLTARLDETDRHLAVQLGESEQRLTARLSSVDARLERAEGRLTGFDGRLESADECLAEIDTRLGGVDKRLTSMDERLGGVDRRLGTLDGHLGRHDDRFDALDVRIDTRFGMLDERLTATDQRLGDGATRNEGRFNKLDSHMDAIDERLTEAEEHLASRFDTIDSRFNGLDTHVNGLATRAEQASEHLEAVDDRLQAVSRSVGELPATLPELIRSHSGEQAERLTAAADALGELVRSRPDRDELAETVTGVVQPATDDLTKRLGALEETMLALAEALLRPARTKD
;
A
#
# COMPACT_ATOMS: atom_id res chain seq x y z
N MET A 1 22.53 -23.36 38.76
CA MET A 1 21.68 -22.72 39.80
C MET A 1 21.49 -21.28 39.36
N ASP A 2 20.36 -20.99 38.71
CA ASP A 2 20.35 -20.05 37.58
C ASP A 2 19.41 -18.87 37.83
N HIS A 3 19.97 -17.72 38.20
CA HIS A 3 19.22 -16.51 38.59
C HIS A 3 19.77 -15.25 37.93
N SER A 4 19.71 -15.15 36.59
CA SER A 4 20.13 -13.92 35.86
C SER A 4 19.38 -13.60 34.55
N ASN A 5 18.36 -14.38 34.13
CA ASN A 5 17.78 -14.27 32.77
C ASN A 5 16.33 -13.74 32.66
N HIS A 6 15.65 -13.37 33.76
CA HIS A 6 14.22 -13.01 33.69
C HIS A 6 13.87 -11.52 33.69
N THR A 7 14.81 -10.61 34.00
CA THR A 7 14.51 -9.18 34.17
C THR A 7 14.73 -8.31 32.92
N ALA A 8 15.31 -8.85 31.84
CA ALA A 8 15.69 -8.08 30.65
C ALA A 8 14.63 -8.05 29.53
N LEU A 9 13.69 -9.01 29.51
CA LEU A 9 12.81 -9.25 28.34
C LEU A 9 11.43 -8.57 28.38
N LEU A 10 11.06 -7.93 29.50
CA LEU A 10 9.73 -7.31 29.68
C LEU A 10 9.68 -5.79 29.45
N GLN A 11 10.81 -5.13 29.18
CA GLN A 11 10.87 -3.65 29.09
C GLN A 11 11.18 -3.08 27.70
N ALA A 12 11.63 -3.90 26.74
CA ALA A 12 12.03 -3.45 25.41
C ALA A 12 10.91 -3.47 24.35
N GLY A 13 9.95 -4.40 24.43
CA GLY A 13 8.98 -4.65 23.36
C GLY A 13 7.78 -3.70 23.29
N GLY A 14 7.35 -3.13 24.42
CA GLY A 14 6.15 -2.29 24.48
C GLY A 14 6.39 -0.84 24.02
N HIS A 15 7.48 -0.23 24.46
CA HIS A 15 7.73 1.21 24.26
C HIS A 15 8.17 1.56 22.83
N SER A 16 8.86 0.66 22.13
CA SER A 16 9.22 0.86 20.72
C SER A 16 7.98 0.90 19.82
N ALA A 17 7.09 -0.09 19.93
CA ALA A 17 5.85 -0.15 19.17
C ALA A 17 4.91 1.04 19.44
N ILE A 18 4.84 1.53 20.68
CA ILE A 18 4.09 2.75 21.02
C ILE A 18 4.76 3.99 20.40
N SER A 19 6.09 4.11 20.51
CA SER A 19 6.85 5.22 19.90
C SER A 19 6.76 5.23 18.37
N GLU A 20 6.71 4.05 17.73
CA GLU A 20 6.54 3.89 16.28
C GLU A 20 5.14 4.32 15.85
N ARG A 21 4.10 3.80 16.51
CA ARG A 21 2.71 4.18 16.24
C ARG A 21 2.44 5.66 16.52
N MET A 22 3.14 6.25 17.49
CA MET A 22 3.06 7.69 17.77
C MET A 22 3.84 8.53 16.75
N ARG A 23 4.97 8.03 16.21
CA ARG A 23 5.65 8.63 15.05
C ARG A 23 4.75 8.59 13.80
N ASP A 24 4.09 7.48 13.53
CA ASP A 24 3.15 7.36 12.41
C ASP A 24 1.96 8.32 12.56
N LEU A 25 1.36 8.43 13.76
CA LEU A 25 0.27 9.37 14.02
C LEU A 25 0.72 10.84 13.90
N LEU A 26 1.93 11.19 14.35
CA LEU A 26 2.50 12.52 14.18
C LEU A 26 2.85 12.82 12.73
N ALA A 27 3.38 11.86 11.98
CA ALA A 27 3.61 11.97 10.54
C ALA A 27 2.29 12.14 9.77
N ARG A 28 1.25 11.39 10.15
CA ARG A 28 -0.11 11.54 9.61
C ARG A 28 -0.66 12.93 9.85
N ALA A 29 -0.68 13.39 11.11
CA ALA A 29 -1.17 14.72 11.48
C ALA A 29 -0.40 15.86 10.79
N ALA A 30 0.93 15.74 10.67
CA ALA A 30 1.75 16.70 9.93
C ALA A 30 1.41 16.70 8.42
N GLN A 31 1.20 15.53 7.82
CA GLN A 31 0.87 15.39 6.40
C GLN A 31 -0.56 15.85 6.10
N ASP A 32 -1.52 15.59 6.99
CA ASP A 32 -2.90 16.07 6.91
C ASP A 32 -2.94 17.60 7.04
N HIS A 33 -2.17 18.20 7.96
CA HIS A 33 -2.08 19.66 8.09
C HIS A 33 -1.35 20.33 6.91
N VAL A 34 -0.35 19.66 6.30
CA VAL A 34 0.24 20.12 5.03
C VAL A 34 -0.75 20.04 3.86
N TYR A 35 -1.66 19.05 3.87
CA TYR A 35 -2.75 18.98 2.90
C TYR A 35 -3.77 20.11 3.12
N GLU A 36 -4.13 20.38 4.37
CA GLU A 36 -5.01 21.47 4.78
C GLU A 36 -4.46 22.85 4.42
N GLN A 37 -3.16 23.12 4.64
CA GLN A 37 -2.55 24.37 4.18
C GLN A 37 -2.52 24.51 2.65
N ARG A 38 -2.44 23.40 1.90
CA ARG A 38 -2.54 23.42 0.43
C ARG A 38 -3.96 23.69 -0.05
N THR A 39 -4.99 23.15 0.60
CA THR A 39 -6.38 23.46 0.24
C THR A 39 -6.76 24.88 0.63
N GLN A 40 -6.32 25.37 1.80
CA GLN A 40 -6.46 26.78 2.19
C GLN A 40 -5.74 27.71 1.21
N GLY A 41 -4.51 27.37 0.78
CA GLY A 41 -3.78 28.11 -0.26
C GLY A 41 -4.55 28.18 -1.59
N ALA A 42 -5.06 27.04 -2.08
CA ALA A 42 -5.85 27.00 -3.31
C ALA A 42 -7.15 27.83 -3.22
N VAL A 43 -7.83 27.84 -2.06
CA VAL A 43 -9.01 28.69 -1.82
C VAL A 43 -8.63 30.18 -1.81
N LEU A 44 -7.48 30.54 -1.23
CA LEU A 44 -6.98 31.92 -1.26
C LEU A 44 -6.57 32.37 -2.68
N ASP A 45 -6.00 31.47 -3.49
CA ASP A 45 -5.72 31.73 -4.91
C ASP A 45 -7.02 31.92 -5.72
N GLU A 46 -8.06 31.12 -5.49
CA GLU A 46 -9.37 31.28 -6.15
C GLU A 46 -10.05 32.60 -5.72
N ILE A 47 -10.00 32.94 -4.42
CA ILE A 47 -10.50 34.23 -3.92
C ILE A 47 -9.74 35.39 -4.58
N ARG A 48 -8.41 35.30 -4.74
CA ARG A 48 -7.63 36.33 -5.44
C ARG A 48 -8.03 36.42 -6.91
N GLN A 49 -8.19 35.31 -7.63
CA GLN A 49 -8.65 35.34 -9.03
C GLN A 49 -10.07 35.94 -9.18
N ARG A 50 -10.97 35.69 -8.23
CA ARG A 50 -12.30 36.32 -8.20
C ARG A 50 -12.21 37.83 -7.94
N LEU A 51 -11.29 38.28 -7.09
CA LEU A 51 -11.01 39.71 -6.85
C LEU A 51 -10.37 40.38 -8.07
N GLU A 52 -9.35 39.77 -8.69
CA GLU A 52 -8.74 40.23 -9.95
C GLU A 52 -9.80 40.37 -11.07
N GLY A 53 -10.72 39.41 -11.17
CA GLY A 53 -11.86 39.46 -12.10
C GLY A 53 -12.87 40.56 -11.77
N MET A 54 -13.15 40.82 -10.48
CA MET A 54 -13.99 41.94 -10.06
C MET A 54 -13.33 43.30 -10.32
N GLU A 55 -12.02 43.44 -10.12
CA GLU A 55 -11.27 44.65 -10.46
C GLU A 55 -11.27 44.90 -11.97
N TRP A 56 -11.16 43.84 -12.79
CA TRP A 56 -11.32 43.94 -14.24
C TRP A 56 -12.72 44.43 -14.63
N LEU A 57 -13.79 43.86 -14.05
CA LEU A 57 -15.17 44.30 -14.30
C LEU A 57 -15.42 45.75 -13.85
N LEU A 58 -14.93 46.15 -12.67
CA LEU A 58 -15.02 47.53 -12.18
C LEU A 58 -14.26 48.50 -13.07
N ARG A 59 -13.10 48.09 -13.60
CA ARG A 59 -12.36 48.87 -14.59
C ARG A 59 -13.14 49.01 -15.89
N GLU A 60 -13.63 47.90 -16.45
CA GLU A 60 -14.37 47.90 -17.72
C GLU A 60 -15.65 48.74 -17.64
N VAL A 61 -16.36 48.71 -16.50
CA VAL A 61 -17.50 49.60 -16.21
C VAL A 61 -17.06 51.07 -16.13
N ARG A 62 -15.94 51.38 -15.47
CA ARG A 62 -15.41 52.75 -15.41
C ARG A 62 -14.96 53.26 -16.77
N GLU A 63 -14.41 52.39 -17.61
CA GLU A 63 -13.82 52.73 -18.91
C GLU A 63 -14.91 52.80 -20.02
N ARG A 64 -16.00 52.02 -19.92
CA ARG A 64 -17.18 52.11 -20.80
C ARG A 64 -18.25 53.10 -20.34
N GLU A 65 -18.83 52.93 -19.15
CA GLU A 65 -20.01 53.71 -18.71
C GLU A 65 -19.61 55.16 -18.41
N LEU A 66 -18.63 55.37 -17.54
CA LEU A 66 -18.21 56.72 -17.15
C LEU A 66 -17.40 57.42 -18.25
N GLY A 67 -16.65 56.68 -19.07
CA GLY A 67 -16.03 57.20 -20.29
C GLY A 67 -17.08 57.67 -21.32
N GLY A 68 -18.11 56.86 -21.56
CA GLY A 68 -19.23 57.20 -22.44
C GLY A 68 -20.04 58.40 -21.94
N LEU A 69 -20.35 58.44 -20.64
CA LEU A 69 -21.05 59.57 -20.01
C LEU A 69 -20.23 60.86 -20.02
N SER A 70 -18.90 60.79 -19.86
CA SER A 70 -18.04 61.96 -20.04
C SER A 70 -18.09 62.47 -21.49
N GLY A 71 -18.02 61.57 -22.48
CA GLY A 71 -18.11 61.93 -23.90
C GLY A 71 -19.47 62.52 -24.31
N THR A 72 -20.58 62.06 -23.73
CA THR A 72 -21.89 62.69 -23.97
C THR A 72 -22.03 64.03 -23.27
N LEU A 73 -21.44 64.21 -22.09
CA LEU A 73 -21.40 65.51 -21.40
C LEU A 73 -20.56 66.54 -22.18
N GLU A 74 -19.38 66.14 -22.68
CA GLU A 74 -18.52 66.94 -23.55
C GLU A 74 -19.27 67.33 -24.85
N SER A 75 -20.00 66.39 -25.46
CA SER A 75 -20.83 66.63 -26.64
C SER A 75 -21.99 67.61 -26.38
N VAL A 76 -22.63 67.52 -25.21
CA VAL A 76 -23.69 68.46 -24.80
C VAL A 76 -23.10 69.85 -24.51
N SER A 77 -21.95 69.94 -23.84
CA SER A 77 -21.26 71.20 -23.57
C SER A 77 -20.80 71.88 -24.86
N GLY A 78 -20.16 71.14 -25.78
CA GLY A 78 -19.73 71.66 -27.06
C GLY A 78 -20.89 72.20 -27.91
N ARG A 79 -22.05 71.53 -27.89
CA ARG A 79 -23.28 72.03 -28.56
C ARG A 79 -23.90 73.23 -27.84
N LEU A 80 -23.66 73.40 -26.53
CA LEU A 80 -24.07 74.59 -25.79
C LEU A 80 -23.20 75.80 -26.18
N ASP A 81 -21.89 75.60 -26.35
CA ASP A 81 -20.96 76.63 -26.82
C ASP A 81 -21.15 76.96 -28.30
N GLU A 82 -21.50 75.99 -29.14
CA GLU A 82 -21.84 76.24 -30.55
C GLU A 82 -23.08 77.16 -30.67
N ILE A 83 -24.02 77.06 -29.73
CA ILE A 83 -25.19 77.94 -29.60
C ILE A 83 -24.83 79.29 -28.92
N SER A 84 -23.83 79.32 -28.04
CA SER A 84 -23.39 80.56 -27.37
C SER A 84 -22.58 81.48 -28.30
N VAL A 85 -21.81 80.89 -29.23
CA VAL A 85 -20.94 81.61 -30.17
C VAL A 85 -21.68 82.09 -31.43
N LYS A 86 -22.81 81.46 -31.81
CA LYS A 86 -23.51 81.80 -33.07
C LYS A 86 -25.04 81.87 -32.93
N PRO A 87 -25.65 83.06 -32.83
CA PRO A 87 -27.10 83.20 -32.78
C PRO A 87 -27.75 82.82 -34.13
N PRO A 88 -29.01 82.34 -34.12
CA PRO A 88 -29.72 81.93 -35.34
C PRO A 88 -30.09 83.11 -36.25
N MET A 89 -30.18 82.83 -37.56
CA MET A 89 -30.34 83.80 -38.67
C MET A 89 -31.41 84.89 -38.51
N TRP A 90 -32.47 84.65 -37.71
CA TRP A 90 -33.50 85.67 -37.46
C TRP A 90 -32.98 86.87 -36.66
N ALA A 91 -31.88 86.72 -35.92
CA ALA A 91 -31.21 87.82 -35.22
C ALA A 91 -30.47 88.75 -36.21
N GLU A 92 -29.83 88.20 -37.24
CA GLU A 92 -29.16 88.97 -38.30
C GLU A 92 -30.17 89.75 -39.15
N GLY A 93 -31.31 89.14 -39.50
CA GLY A 93 -32.38 89.78 -40.26
C GLY A 93 -33.05 90.97 -39.56
N LEU A 94 -33.01 91.02 -38.23
CA LEU A 94 -33.47 92.17 -37.43
C LEU A 94 -32.43 93.31 -37.40
N ALA A 95 -31.13 92.99 -37.40
CA ALA A 95 -30.09 94.01 -37.47
C ALA A 95 -30.13 94.80 -38.80
N GLN A 96 -30.23 94.10 -39.94
CA GLN A 96 -30.26 94.72 -41.26
C GLN A 96 -31.48 95.64 -41.47
N HIS A 97 -32.64 95.32 -40.89
CA HIS A 97 -33.81 96.21 -40.96
C HIS A 97 -33.67 97.45 -40.09
N VAL A 98 -32.97 97.39 -38.95
CA VAL A 98 -32.70 98.57 -38.11
C VAL A 98 -31.70 99.52 -38.79
N GLU A 99 -30.73 98.99 -39.54
CA GLU A 99 -29.76 99.77 -40.30
C GLU A 99 -30.40 100.44 -41.54
N ALA A 100 -31.18 99.70 -42.33
CA ALA A 100 -31.89 100.27 -43.49
C ALA A 100 -32.92 101.36 -43.13
N VAL A 101 -33.56 101.26 -41.96
CA VAL A 101 -34.47 102.30 -41.44
C VAL A 101 -33.71 103.54 -40.97
N ARG A 102 -32.45 103.40 -40.55
CA ARG A 102 -31.58 104.52 -40.16
C ARG A 102 -31.14 105.34 -41.38
N ASP A 103 -30.61 104.67 -42.41
CA ASP A 103 -30.18 105.32 -43.65
C ASP A 103 -31.33 106.07 -44.35
N HIS A 104 -32.56 105.55 -44.26
CA HIS A 104 -33.74 106.21 -44.81
C HIS A 104 -34.23 107.41 -43.98
N VAL A 105 -33.90 107.49 -42.69
CA VAL A 105 -34.16 108.66 -41.85
C VAL A 105 -33.14 109.76 -42.11
N ASP A 106 -31.85 109.40 -42.22
CA ASP A 106 -30.78 110.37 -42.53
C ASP A 106 -30.97 110.97 -43.95
N ALA A 107 -31.35 110.16 -44.95
CA ALA A 107 -31.63 110.62 -46.32
C ALA A 107 -32.87 111.54 -46.47
N VAL A 108 -33.72 111.65 -45.44
CA VAL A 108 -34.88 112.57 -45.43
C VAL A 108 -34.54 113.91 -44.74
N GLY A 109 -33.48 113.97 -43.94
CA GLY A 109 -33.01 115.21 -43.30
C GLY A 109 -32.54 116.27 -44.31
N ASP A 110 -31.78 115.85 -45.32
CA ASP A 110 -31.09 116.74 -46.29
C ASP A 110 -32.01 117.47 -47.29
N LYS A 111 -33.35 117.36 -47.19
CA LYS A 111 -34.29 117.96 -48.17
C LYS A 111 -35.43 118.80 -47.61
N VAL A 112 -35.37 119.20 -46.34
CA VAL A 112 -36.35 120.14 -45.72
C VAL A 112 -35.65 121.40 -45.17
N GLY A 113 -34.44 121.70 -45.67
CA GLY A 113 -33.49 122.60 -45.01
C GLY A 113 -33.37 124.06 -45.51
N GLU A 114 -33.97 124.47 -46.63
CA GLU A 114 -33.81 125.86 -47.10
C GLU A 114 -35.00 126.40 -47.94
N VAL A 115 -35.44 127.63 -47.63
CA VAL A 115 -36.59 128.32 -48.25
C VAL A 115 -36.35 129.86 -48.28
N ASP A 116 -36.81 130.50 -49.36
CA ASP A 116 -37.02 131.96 -49.60
C ASP A 116 -35.82 132.90 -49.86
N ALA A 117 -35.74 133.46 -51.10
CA ALA A 117 -35.40 134.89 -51.37
C ALA A 117 -35.57 135.38 -52.87
N ARG A 118 -36.82 135.51 -53.35
CA ARG A 118 -37.40 136.67 -54.13
C ARG A 118 -36.80 137.33 -55.43
N VAL A 119 -37.61 137.29 -56.54
CA VAL A 119 -38.12 138.42 -57.43
C VAL A 119 -37.27 139.11 -58.57
N ALA A 120 -37.92 139.60 -59.68
CA ALA A 120 -37.41 140.25 -60.96
C ALA A 120 -38.36 141.45 -61.44
N PRO A 121 -38.64 141.91 -62.73
CA PRO A 121 -38.24 141.61 -64.16
C PRO A 121 -38.25 142.81 -65.25
N VAL A 122 -38.27 142.51 -66.60
CA VAL A 122 -38.94 143.22 -67.80
C VAL A 122 -38.30 144.36 -68.70
N GLY A 123 -38.54 144.37 -70.07
CA GLY A 123 -38.61 145.60 -70.97
C GLY A 123 -38.43 145.60 -72.56
N GLU A 124 -39.46 146.07 -73.35
CA GLU A 124 -39.51 146.94 -74.62
C GLU A 124 -39.40 146.53 -76.17
N LEU A 125 -39.79 147.43 -77.16
CA LEU A 125 -40.38 147.11 -78.53
C LEU A 125 -40.03 147.86 -79.93
N PRO A 126 -40.79 148.82 -80.59
CA PRO A 126 -41.23 148.76 -82.05
C PRO A 126 -41.06 149.99 -83.08
N GLY A 127 -41.55 149.92 -84.37
CA GLY A 127 -41.46 150.97 -85.48
C GLY A 127 -42.52 150.97 -86.68
N VAL A 128 -42.66 152.05 -87.53
CA VAL A 128 -43.97 152.47 -88.24
C VAL A 128 -43.99 152.91 -89.78
N ARG A 129 -44.72 153.97 -90.25
CA ARG A 129 -45.56 154.08 -91.52
C ARG A 129 -45.80 155.53 -92.11
N ALA A 130 -46.24 155.69 -93.38
CA ALA A 130 -46.87 156.90 -94.04
C ALA A 130 -47.81 156.49 -95.24
N ASP A 131 -48.50 157.25 -96.13
CA ASP A 131 -48.89 158.69 -96.34
C ASP A 131 -50.08 158.86 -97.40
N LEU A 132 -50.59 160.07 -97.79
CA LEU A 132 -51.70 160.31 -98.79
C LEU A 132 -51.86 161.75 -99.39
N GLY A 133 -52.62 161.93 -100.50
CA GLY A 133 -53.17 163.24 -101.03
C GLY A 133 -52.42 163.90 -102.23
N ALA A 134 -52.84 165.00 -102.88
CA ALA A 134 -54.11 165.74 -103.07
C ALA A 134 -53.91 166.87 -104.15
N VAL A 135 -54.96 167.52 -104.70
CA VAL A 135 -55.02 168.93 -105.25
C VAL A 135 -56.29 169.19 -106.09
N GLY A 136 -56.80 170.44 -106.07
CA GLY A 136 -57.85 170.97 -106.95
C GLY A 136 -57.48 172.34 -107.55
N GLU A 137 -58.46 173.12 -108.02
CA GLU A 137 -58.30 174.51 -108.49
C GLU A 137 -57.36 174.75 -109.69
N SER A 138 -57.79 174.27 -110.86
CA SER A 138 -57.53 174.96 -112.15
C SER A 138 -58.81 175.18 -112.97
N VAL A 139 -59.97 175.16 -112.30
CA VAL A 139 -61.32 174.91 -112.84
C VAL A 139 -61.65 175.72 -114.11
N GLU A 140 -61.65 177.05 -114.05
CA GLU A 140 -62.26 177.87 -115.12
C GLU A 140 -61.47 177.90 -116.43
N GLU A 141 -60.21 178.34 -116.42
CA GLU A 141 -59.40 178.47 -117.64
C GLU A 141 -59.02 177.10 -118.22
N ALA A 142 -58.91 176.07 -117.38
CA ALA A 142 -58.56 174.73 -117.82
C ALA A 142 -59.74 173.96 -118.42
N LEU A 143 -61.01 174.40 -118.30
CA LEU A 143 -62.17 173.64 -118.83
C LEU A 143 -62.12 173.37 -120.34
N LYS A 144 -61.31 174.11 -121.13
CA LYS A 144 -61.01 173.78 -122.54
C LYS A 144 -59.69 173.03 -122.78
N ARG A 145 -58.78 172.96 -121.79
CA ARG A 145 -57.54 172.17 -121.86
C ARG A 145 -57.67 170.80 -121.20
N LEU A 146 -58.55 170.63 -120.21
CA LEU A 146 -58.91 169.36 -119.57
C LEU A 146 -59.40 168.32 -120.59
N GLN A 147 -60.07 168.77 -121.67
CA GLN A 147 -60.48 167.90 -122.78
C GLN A 147 -59.27 167.27 -123.52
N SER A 148 -58.07 167.86 -123.46
CA SER A 148 -56.84 167.32 -124.07
C SER A 148 -55.91 166.58 -123.09
N VAL A 149 -56.14 166.70 -121.78
CA VAL A 149 -55.35 165.98 -120.75
C VAL A 149 -56.00 164.62 -120.43
N LEU A 150 -57.28 164.43 -120.74
CA LEU A 150 -58.02 163.17 -120.60
C LEU A 150 -57.38 161.99 -121.35
N ASP A 151 -56.68 162.23 -122.46
CA ASP A 151 -56.00 161.16 -123.20
C ASP A 151 -54.68 160.70 -122.53
N THR A 152 -54.05 161.53 -121.68
CA THR A 152 -52.76 161.18 -121.04
C THR A 152 -52.91 160.42 -119.72
N THR A 153 -54.09 160.44 -119.09
CA THR A 153 -54.39 159.62 -117.92
C THR A 153 -54.61 158.14 -118.28
N ALA A 154 -55.04 157.86 -119.53
CA ALA A 154 -55.23 156.50 -120.03
C ALA A 154 -53.92 155.66 -120.01
N ASP A 155 -52.79 156.25 -120.41
CA ASP A 155 -51.51 155.53 -120.52
C ASP A 155 -50.86 155.22 -119.15
N PHE A 156 -51.14 156.03 -118.13
CA PHE A 156 -50.77 155.72 -116.73
C PHE A 156 -51.68 154.66 -116.10
N ALA A 157 -52.99 154.66 -116.43
CA ALA A 157 -53.90 153.62 -115.98
C ALA A 157 -53.48 152.22 -116.50
N ALA A 158 -52.98 152.14 -117.73
CA ALA A 158 -52.43 150.90 -118.30
C ALA A 158 -51.24 150.34 -117.48
N LYS A 159 -50.32 151.20 -117.04
CA LYS A 159 -49.14 150.80 -116.24
C LYS A 159 -49.52 150.38 -114.82
N LEU A 160 -50.50 151.05 -114.20
CA LEU A 160 -51.06 150.63 -112.89
C LEU A 160 -51.79 149.28 -112.98
N SER A 161 -52.49 148.99 -114.08
CA SER A 161 -53.15 147.69 -114.32
C SER A 161 -52.15 146.52 -114.36
N VAL A 162 -50.99 146.71 -115.01
CA VAL A 162 -49.93 145.69 -115.05
C VAL A 162 -49.31 145.45 -113.66
N LEU A 163 -49.08 146.51 -112.88
CA LEU A 163 -48.57 146.35 -111.52
C LEU A 163 -49.61 145.65 -110.61
N GLY A 164 -50.87 146.09 -110.66
CA GLY A 164 -51.97 145.52 -109.88
C GLY A 164 -52.16 144.02 -110.14
N SER A 165 -52.26 143.62 -111.41
CA SER A 165 -52.38 142.21 -111.80
C SER A 165 -51.17 141.35 -111.42
N SER A 166 -49.95 141.92 -111.41
CA SER A 166 -48.76 141.24 -110.90
C SER A 166 -48.80 141.00 -109.38
N MET A 167 -49.35 141.95 -108.62
CA MET A 167 -49.46 141.90 -107.17
C MET A 167 -50.63 141.02 -106.70
N GLU A 168 -51.74 141.03 -107.45
CA GLU A 168 -52.84 140.08 -107.31
C GLU A 168 -52.39 138.64 -107.58
N ALA A 169 -51.57 138.43 -108.63
CA ALA A 169 -50.92 137.15 -108.89
C ALA A 169 -49.85 136.74 -107.85
N ALA A 170 -49.37 137.67 -107.01
CA ALA A 170 -48.54 137.36 -105.84
C ALA A 170 -49.41 136.98 -104.63
N ALA A 171 -50.46 137.74 -104.32
CA ALA A 171 -51.43 137.41 -103.28
C ALA A 171 -52.11 136.05 -103.52
N GLY A 172 -52.46 135.74 -104.78
CA GLY A 172 -52.98 134.44 -105.21
C GLY A 172 -51.96 133.28 -105.14
N ARG A 173 -50.67 133.56 -104.86
CA ARG A 173 -49.64 132.56 -104.54
C ARG A 173 -49.41 132.44 -103.04
N PHE A 174 -49.35 133.55 -102.30
CA PHE A 174 -49.26 133.51 -100.83
C PHE A 174 -50.47 132.82 -100.20
N THR A 175 -51.69 133.17 -100.60
CA THR A 175 -52.92 132.47 -100.12
C THR A 175 -52.94 130.96 -100.42
N ARG A 176 -52.28 130.49 -101.48
CA ARG A 176 -52.09 129.05 -101.75
C ARG A 176 -51.03 128.44 -100.85
N LEU A 177 -49.95 129.18 -100.57
CA LEU A 177 -48.88 128.77 -99.68
C LEU A 177 -49.39 128.66 -98.23
N ASP A 178 -50.08 129.69 -97.71
CA ASP A 178 -50.74 129.67 -96.40
C ASP A 178 -51.71 128.50 -96.27
N LYS A 179 -52.51 128.22 -97.31
CA LYS A 179 -53.39 127.05 -97.35
C LYS A 179 -52.59 125.74 -97.26
N SER A 180 -51.46 125.63 -97.96
CA SER A 180 -50.60 124.45 -97.89
C SER A 180 -49.87 124.30 -96.55
N VAL A 181 -49.52 125.41 -95.88
CA VAL A 181 -48.91 125.43 -94.55
C VAL A 181 -49.93 125.05 -93.48
N ALA A 182 -51.17 125.55 -93.58
CA ALA A 182 -52.27 125.12 -92.71
C ALA A 182 -52.64 123.64 -92.92
N GLU A 183 -52.58 123.14 -94.16
CA GLU A 183 -52.76 121.71 -94.44
C GLU A 183 -51.58 120.86 -93.91
N LEU A 184 -50.35 121.38 -93.97
CA LEU A 184 -49.18 120.76 -93.33
C LEU A 184 -49.30 120.73 -91.80
N ALA A 185 -49.73 121.82 -91.17
CA ALA A 185 -50.01 121.85 -89.72
C ALA A 185 -51.06 120.79 -89.35
N SER A 186 -52.22 120.77 -90.03
CA SER A 186 -53.25 119.74 -89.78
C SER A 186 -52.78 118.30 -90.08
N ARG A 187 -51.77 118.11 -90.94
CA ARG A 187 -51.11 116.81 -91.13
C ARG A 187 -50.16 116.49 -89.96
N THR A 188 -49.39 117.46 -89.47
CA THR A 188 -48.53 117.32 -88.28
C THR A 188 -49.35 117.03 -87.03
N ASP A 189 -50.37 117.83 -86.71
CA ASP A 189 -51.26 117.62 -85.55
C ASP A 189 -51.89 116.20 -85.58
N ARG A 190 -52.27 115.73 -86.77
CA ARG A 190 -52.82 114.40 -86.99
C ARG A 190 -51.76 113.30 -86.87
N VAL A 191 -50.50 113.57 -87.24
CA VAL A 191 -49.38 112.64 -87.02
C VAL A 191 -49.03 112.57 -85.53
N GLU A 192 -49.00 113.69 -84.80
CA GLU A 192 -48.79 113.70 -83.34
C GLU A 192 -49.94 113.02 -82.59
N GLY A 193 -51.19 113.20 -83.02
CA GLY A 193 -52.33 112.42 -82.54
C GLY A 193 -52.15 110.92 -82.78
N VAL A 194 -51.85 110.50 -84.01
CA VAL A 194 -51.60 109.08 -84.33
C VAL A 194 -50.36 108.52 -83.60
N VAL A 195 -49.32 109.32 -83.35
CA VAL A 195 -48.13 108.89 -82.59
C VAL A 195 -48.44 108.75 -81.10
N THR A 196 -49.24 109.65 -80.52
CA THR A 196 -49.66 109.53 -79.12
C THR A 196 -50.63 108.35 -78.94
N GLU A 197 -51.66 108.21 -79.77
CA GLU A 197 -52.54 107.03 -79.84
C GLU A 197 -51.75 105.72 -80.04
N LEU A 198 -50.76 105.71 -80.93
CA LEU A 198 -49.92 104.52 -81.16
C LEU A 198 -49.02 104.23 -79.95
N SER A 199 -48.46 105.25 -79.29
CA SER A 199 -47.61 105.08 -78.11
C SER A 199 -48.40 104.55 -76.91
N GLN A 200 -49.60 105.08 -76.66
CA GLN A 200 -50.51 104.60 -75.63
C GLN A 200 -51.00 103.18 -75.98
N GLY A 201 -51.47 102.97 -77.20
CA GLY A 201 -51.93 101.66 -77.66
C GLY A 201 -50.81 100.62 -77.75
N ILE A 202 -49.53 101.01 -77.85
CA ILE A 202 -48.38 100.10 -77.67
C ILE A 202 -48.13 99.87 -76.19
N GLY A 203 -48.16 100.90 -75.35
CA GLY A 203 -48.00 100.80 -73.90
C GLY A 203 -49.03 99.85 -73.27
N GLU A 204 -50.30 100.01 -73.63
CA GLU A 204 -51.41 99.13 -73.23
C GLU A 204 -51.20 97.70 -73.74
N ARG A 205 -50.93 97.50 -75.05
CA ARG A 205 -50.66 96.14 -75.59
C ARG A 205 -49.41 95.47 -75.00
N VAL A 206 -48.39 96.24 -74.60
CA VAL A 206 -47.20 95.71 -73.92
C VAL A 206 -47.52 95.41 -72.46
N ALA A 207 -48.28 96.25 -71.77
CA ALA A 207 -48.75 95.99 -70.41
C ALA A 207 -49.63 94.73 -70.36
N ASP A 208 -50.59 94.60 -71.26
CA ASP A 208 -51.46 93.42 -71.40
C ASP A 208 -50.67 92.16 -71.78
N ALA A 209 -49.69 92.27 -72.69
CA ALA A 209 -48.84 91.14 -73.06
C ALA A 209 -47.91 90.72 -71.91
N VAL A 210 -47.35 91.67 -71.15
CA VAL A 210 -46.53 91.38 -69.96
C VAL A 210 -47.39 90.81 -68.84
N ALA A 211 -48.53 91.42 -68.50
CA ALA A 211 -49.46 90.90 -67.50
C ALA A 211 -50.00 89.51 -67.88
N GLY A 212 -50.33 89.29 -69.16
CA GLY A 212 -50.77 88.00 -69.68
C GLY A 212 -49.67 86.93 -69.67
N THR A 213 -48.42 87.29 -69.98
CA THR A 213 -47.29 86.32 -69.93
C THR A 213 -46.79 86.05 -68.52
N VAL A 214 -46.76 87.06 -67.64
CA VAL A 214 -46.43 86.93 -66.21
C VAL A 214 -47.52 86.16 -65.47
N GLY A 215 -48.80 86.53 -65.61
CA GLY A 215 -49.91 85.79 -65.00
C GLY A 215 -49.99 84.34 -65.48
N ALA A 216 -49.72 84.09 -66.77
CA ALA A 216 -49.59 82.72 -67.28
C ALA A 216 -48.28 82.02 -66.84
N ALA A 217 -47.24 82.73 -66.41
CA ALA A 217 -46.06 82.13 -65.80
C ALA A 217 -46.33 81.79 -64.33
N GLU A 218 -46.93 82.69 -63.57
CA GLU A 218 -47.38 82.50 -62.19
C GLU A 218 -48.33 81.30 -62.08
N GLN A 219 -49.38 81.23 -62.92
CA GLN A 219 -50.28 80.07 -62.97
C GLN A 219 -49.58 78.75 -63.30
N ARG A 220 -48.49 78.78 -64.08
CA ARG A 220 -47.65 77.60 -64.35
C ARG A 220 -46.73 77.27 -63.18
N PHE A 221 -46.32 78.25 -62.38
CA PHE A 221 -45.54 78.03 -61.17
C PHE A 221 -46.41 77.53 -60.01
N THR A 222 -47.60 78.08 -59.78
CA THR A 222 -48.54 77.57 -58.78
C THR A 222 -48.97 76.15 -59.12
N ALA A 223 -49.39 75.88 -60.36
CA ALA A 223 -49.75 74.53 -60.79
C ALA A 223 -48.58 73.53 -60.67
N ARG A 224 -47.32 73.97 -60.90
CA ARG A 224 -46.13 73.12 -60.67
C ARG A 224 -45.81 72.92 -59.19
N LEU A 225 -46.06 73.90 -58.33
CA LEU A 225 -45.90 73.77 -56.89
C LEU A 225 -46.97 72.85 -56.31
N GLU A 226 -48.23 73.00 -56.72
CA GLU A 226 -49.34 72.09 -56.38
C GLU A 226 -49.05 70.66 -56.88
N GLU A 227 -48.59 70.48 -58.12
CA GLU A 227 -48.21 69.16 -58.66
C GLU A 227 -46.98 68.56 -57.94
N ALA A 228 -46.02 69.39 -57.51
CA ALA A 228 -44.86 68.96 -56.73
C ALA A 228 -45.24 68.58 -55.29
N ASP A 229 -46.11 69.36 -54.65
CA ASP A 229 -46.60 69.13 -53.29
C ASP A 229 -47.49 67.88 -53.21
N GLN A 230 -48.37 67.69 -54.19
CA GLN A 230 -49.13 66.43 -54.36
C GLN A 230 -48.20 65.23 -54.57
N ARG A 231 -47.12 65.36 -55.35
CA ARG A 231 -46.11 64.31 -55.54
C ARG A 231 -45.29 64.04 -54.27
N LEU A 232 -44.93 65.07 -53.50
CA LEU A 232 -44.19 64.91 -52.25
C LEU A 232 -45.07 64.28 -51.19
N THR A 233 -46.30 64.78 -51.01
CA THR A 233 -47.31 64.20 -50.13
C THR A 233 -47.53 62.73 -50.47
N ALA A 234 -47.84 62.39 -51.72
CA ALA A 234 -48.03 60.98 -52.14
C ALA A 234 -46.80 60.08 -51.89
N ARG A 235 -45.58 60.62 -51.98
CA ARG A 235 -44.34 59.87 -51.69
C ARG A 235 -44.05 59.72 -50.20
N LEU A 236 -44.43 60.69 -49.37
CA LEU A 236 -44.41 60.56 -47.91
C LEU A 236 -45.45 59.54 -47.46
N ASP A 237 -46.69 59.70 -47.92
CA ASP A 237 -47.81 58.76 -47.77
C ASP A 237 -47.43 57.30 -48.06
N GLU A 238 -46.72 57.03 -49.16
CA GLU A 238 -46.27 55.68 -49.49
C GLU A 238 -45.02 55.26 -48.70
N SER A 239 -44.12 56.19 -48.37
CA SER A 239 -42.99 55.91 -47.46
C SER A 239 -43.49 55.46 -46.09
N ASP A 240 -44.45 56.17 -45.53
CA ASP A 240 -45.05 55.88 -44.23
C ASP A 240 -45.80 54.55 -44.25
N ARG A 241 -46.62 54.29 -45.28
CA ARG A 241 -47.27 52.97 -45.48
C ARG A 241 -46.27 51.82 -45.60
N ARG A 242 -45.10 52.03 -46.21
CA ARG A 242 -44.03 51.03 -46.25
C ARG A 242 -43.31 50.89 -44.91
N VAL A 243 -43.19 51.96 -44.12
CA VAL A 243 -42.59 51.91 -42.78
C VAL A 243 -43.53 51.18 -41.82
N THR A 244 -44.82 51.54 -41.77
CA THR A 244 -45.81 50.84 -40.93
C THR A 244 -45.89 49.37 -41.31
N ALA A 245 -46.04 49.03 -42.59
CA ALA A 245 -46.11 47.62 -43.01
C ALA A 245 -44.84 46.80 -42.68
N ARG A 246 -43.66 47.44 -42.60
CA ARG A 246 -42.43 46.78 -42.17
C ARG A 246 -42.31 46.67 -40.64
N LEU A 247 -42.86 47.62 -39.90
CA LEU A 247 -43.00 47.53 -38.44
C LEU A 247 -44.00 46.42 -38.07
N ASP A 248 -45.18 46.40 -38.71
CA ASP A 248 -46.17 45.33 -38.59
C ASP A 248 -45.57 43.95 -38.90
N GLU A 249 -44.73 43.85 -39.94
CA GLU A 249 -44.01 42.61 -40.29
C GLU A 249 -42.97 42.24 -39.22
N THR A 250 -42.20 43.19 -38.67
CA THR A 250 -41.24 42.88 -37.60
C THR A 250 -41.93 42.51 -36.30
N ASP A 251 -43.03 43.16 -35.95
CA ASP A 251 -43.77 42.90 -34.72
C ASP A 251 -44.47 41.54 -34.79
N GLN A 252 -45.03 41.16 -35.95
CA GLN A 252 -45.53 39.80 -36.18
C GLN A 252 -44.43 38.75 -36.06
N ARG A 253 -43.24 38.99 -36.65
CA ARG A 253 -42.09 38.07 -36.56
C ARG A 253 -41.53 37.96 -35.13
N LEU A 254 -41.52 39.05 -34.37
CA LEU A 254 -41.10 39.05 -32.97
C LEU A 254 -42.13 38.33 -32.09
N ALA A 255 -43.43 38.57 -32.31
CA ALA A 255 -44.49 37.88 -31.60
C ALA A 255 -44.46 36.35 -31.84
N THR A 256 -44.30 35.89 -33.09
CA THR A 256 -44.18 34.45 -33.38
C THR A 256 -42.89 33.87 -32.81
N ALA A 257 -41.75 34.57 -32.93
CA ALA A 257 -40.48 34.10 -32.37
C ALA A 257 -40.50 34.02 -30.82
N LEU A 258 -41.23 34.91 -30.15
CA LEU A 258 -41.42 34.87 -28.69
C LEU A 258 -42.33 33.70 -28.27
N VAL A 259 -43.43 33.45 -28.99
CA VAL A 259 -44.29 32.27 -28.74
C VAL A 259 -43.52 30.98 -28.96
N GLU A 260 -42.79 30.84 -30.08
CA GLU A 260 -41.93 29.68 -30.30
C GLU A 260 -40.84 29.52 -29.23
N ALA A 261 -40.29 30.62 -28.70
CA ALA A 261 -39.29 30.57 -27.64
C ALA A 261 -39.89 30.12 -26.31
N ASP A 262 -41.09 30.61 -25.95
CA ASP A 262 -41.80 30.21 -24.73
C ASP A 262 -42.24 28.75 -24.80
N GLU A 263 -42.82 28.29 -25.91
CA GLU A 263 -43.13 26.88 -26.14
C GLU A 263 -41.88 25.97 -26.00
N ARG A 264 -40.74 26.39 -26.57
CA ARG A 264 -39.46 25.67 -26.42
C ARG A 264 -38.94 25.65 -24.98
N LEU A 265 -39.14 26.73 -24.22
CA LEU A 265 -38.77 26.78 -22.80
C LEU A 265 -39.69 25.90 -21.95
N VAL A 266 -41.01 25.94 -22.18
CA VAL A 266 -42.00 25.08 -21.51
C VAL A 266 -41.73 23.60 -21.77
N CYS A 267 -41.38 23.22 -23.01
CA CYS A 267 -40.99 21.83 -23.31
C CYS A 267 -39.69 21.43 -22.60
N ARG A 268 -38.64 22.26 -22.64
CA ARG A 268 -37.38 21.97 -21.92
C ARG A 268 -37.55 21.89 -20.41
N LEU A 269 -38.44 22.69 -19.83
CA LEU A 269 -38.75 22.62 -18.39
C LEU A 269 -39.44 21.30 -18.04
N LYS A 270 -40.43 20.84 -18.83
CA LYS A 270 -41.05 19.52 -18.65
C LYS A 270 -40.04 18.38 -18.82
N GLU A 271 -39.20 18.43 -19.86
CA GLU A 271 -38.12 17.46 -20.08
C GLU A 271 -37.13 17.43 -18.90
N ALA A 272 -36.83 18.58 -18.29
CA ALA A 272 -35.96 18.66 -17.12
C ALA A 272 -36.65 18.14 -15.85
N ASP A 273 -37.92 18.49 -15.61
CA ASP A 273 -38.71 18.01 -14.47
C ASP A 273 -38.89 16.49 -14.51
N GLU A 274 -39.17 15.91 -15.68
CA GLU A 274 -39.23 14.46 -15.90
C GLU A 274 -37.86 13.78 -15.63
N GLN A 275 -36.76 14.40 -16.08
CA GLN A 275 -35.40 13.92 -15.77
C GLN A 275 -35.06 14.03 -14.29
N PHE A 276 -35.48 15.10 -13.60
CA PHE A 276 -35.27 15.24 -12.15
C PHE A 276 -36.11 14.23 -11.37
N ALA A 277 -37.38 14.05 -11.71
CA ALA A 277 -38.25 13.04 -11.10
C ALA A 277 -37.69 11.62 -11.28
N GLY A 278 -37.27 11.25 -12.48
CA GLY A 278 -36.64 9.95 -12.75
C GLY A 278 -35.32 9.75 -12.00
N ARG A 279 -34.51 10.80 -11.86
CA ARG A 279 -33.28 10.77 -11.03
C ARG A 279 -33.58 10.64 -9.55
N VAL A 280 -34.59 11.34 -9.03
CA VAL A 280 -35.03 11.23 -7.62
C VAL A 280 -35.50 9.83 -7.32
N ALA A 281 -36.43 9.28 -8.12
CA ALA A 281 -36.92 7.90 -7.96
C ALA A 281 -35.78 6.87 -7.98
N SER A 282 -34.83 6.99 -8.93
CA SER A 282 -33.66 6.10 -8.98
C SER A 282 -32.72 6.26 -7.77
N THR A 283 -32.62 7.46 -7.17
CA THR A 283 -31.89 7.63 -5.91
C THR A 283 -32.65 7.08 -4.70
N GLU A 284 -33.98 7.15 -4.68
CA GLU A 284 -34.81 6.55 -3.63
C GLU A 284 -34.71 5.02 -3.66
N GLU A 285 -34.88 4.38 -4.83
CA GLU A 285 -34.66 2.94 -5.03
C GLU A 285 -33.25 2.48 -4.60
N ARG A 286 -32.22 3.29 -4.88
CA ARG A 286 -30.84 3.01 -4.46
C ARG A 286 -30.60 3.22 -2.97
N LEU A 287 -31.42 4.03 -2.30
CA LEU A 287 -31.34 4.24 -0.85
C LEU A 287 -32.12 3.16 -0.10
N THR A 288 -33.33 2.79 -0.54
CA THR A 288 -34.09 1.68 0.05
C THR A 288 -33.35 0.36 -0.09
N ALA A 289 -32.86 0.02 -1.29
CA ALA A 289 -32.08 -1.21 -1.50
C ALA A 289 -30.79 -1.27 -0.66
N ARG A 290 -30.19 -0.11 -0.32
CA ARG A 290 -29.04 -0.02 0.59
C ARG A 290 -29.43 -0.15 2.06
N LEU A 291 -30.57 0.41 2.48
CA LEU A 291 -31.11 0.23 3.82
C LEU A 291 -31.49 -1.24 4.07
N ASP A 292 -32.19 -1.87 3.11
CA ASP A 292 -32.48 -3.30 3.11
C ASP A 292 -31.21 -4.17 3.18
N GLU A 293 -30.10 -3.71 2.60
CA GLU A 293 -28.80 -4.38 2.69
C GLU A 293 -28.13 -4.19 4.05
N THR A 294 -28.14 -2.98 4.61
CA THR A 294 -27.60 -2.74 5.96
C THR A 294 -28.41 -3.46 7.05
N ASP A 295 -29.74 -3.46 6.95
CA ASP A 295 -30.62 -4.10 7.93
C ASP A 295 -30.45 -5.62 7.91
N ARG A 296 -30.33 -6.22 6.73
CA ARG A 296 -30.01 -7.64 6.55
C ARG A 296 -28.63 -7.99 7.09
N HIS A 297 -27.62 -7.15 6.87
CA HIS A 297 -26.28 -7.34 7.41
C HIS A 297 -26.26 -7.24 8.94
N LEU A 298 -26.95 -6.25 9.51
CA LEU A 298 -27.10 -6.08 10.96
C LEU A 298 -27.85 -7.25 11.59
N ALA A 299 -28.94 -7.73 10.97
CA ALA A 299 -29.68 -8.89 11.45
C ALA A 299 -28.80 -10.16 11.50
N VAL A 300 -27.96 -10.41 10.48
CA VAL A 300 -26.99 -11.52 10.49
C VAL A 300 -25.92 -11.34 11.57
N GLN A 301 -25.34 -10.14 11.71
CA GLN A 301 -24.33 -9.89 12.74
C GLN A 301 -24.88 -10.01 14.17
N LEU A 302 -26.12 -9.55 14.41
CA LEU A 302 -26.81 -9.71 15.69
C LEU A 302 -27.05 -11.20 15.98
N GLY A 303 -27.60 -11.95 15.02
CA GLY A 303 -27.82 -13.41 15.18
C GLY A 303 -26.53 -14.21 15.42
N GLU A 304 -25.43 -13.88 14.73
CA GLU A 304 -24.11 -14.45 15.05
C GLU A 304 -23.65 -14.10 16.47
N SER A 305 -23.86 -12.85 16.90
CA SER A 305 -23.46 -12.40 18.25
C SER A 305 -24.26 -13.11 19.34
N GLU A 306 -25.57 -13.32 19.13
CA GLU A 306 -26.46 -14.04 20.04
C GLU A 306 -26.07 -15.51 20.15
N GLN A 307 -25.80 -16.19 19.02
CA GLN A 307 -25.29 -17.57 19.02
C GLN A 307 -23.95 -17.68 19.76
N ARG A 308 -23.02 -16.74 19.55
CA ARG A 308 -21.74 -16.69 20.27
C ARG A 308 -21.91 -16.43 21.77
N LEU A 309 -22.87 -15.61 22.18
CA LEU A 309 -23.18 -15.37 23.60
C LEU A 309 -23.79 -16.62 24.24
N THR A 310 -24.80 -17.23 23.61
CA THR A 310 -25.43 -18.47 24.08
C THR A 310 -24.43 -19.62 24.23
N ALA A 311 -23.52 -19.79 23.25
CA ALA A 311 -22.45 -20.80 23.33
C ALA A 311 -21.40 -20.50 24.41
N ARG A 312 -21.19 -19.23 24.77
CA ARG A 312 -20.32 -18.84 25.89
C ARG A 312 -20.99 -19.04 27.25
N LEU A 313 -22.30 -18.81 27.35
CA LEU A 313 -23.08 -19.03 28.58
C LEU A 313 -23.12 -20.53 28.91
N SER A 314 -23.51 -21.39 27.98
CA SER A 314 -23.52 -22.85 28.22
C SER A 314 -22.13 -23.43 28.54
N SER A 315 -21.06 -22.81 28.03
CA SER A 315 -19.68 -23.14 28.39
C SER A 315 -19.29 -22.68 29.81
N VAL A 316 -19.90 -21.61 30.34
CA VAL A 316 -19.78 -21.19 31.75
C VAL A 316 -20.59 -22.12 32.65
N ASP A 317 -21.83 -22.45 32.29
CA ASP A 317 -22.71 -23.34 33.06
C ASP A 317 -22.06 -24.72 33.25
N ALA A 318 -21.55 -25.32 32.17
CA ALA A 318 -20.82 -26.59 32.21
C ALA A 318 -19.47 -26.55 32.96
N ARG A 319 -18.99 -25.35 33.32
CA ARG A 319 -17.83 -25.14 34.22
C ARG A 319 -18.25 -24.93 35.67
N LEU A 320 -19.42 -24.35 35.93
CA LEU A 320 -20.00 -24.22 37.27
C LEU A 320 -20.42 -25.59 37.81
N GLU A 321 -21.18 -26.37 37.04
CA GLU A 321 -21.52 -27.78 37.31
C GLU A 321 -20.28 -28.62 37.69
N ARG A 322 -19.17 -28.45 36.94
CA ARG A 322 -17.90 -29.14 37.20
C ARG A 322 -17.14 -28.58 38.42
N ALA A 323 -17.41 -27.35 38.84
CA ALA A 323 -16.86 -26.79 40.08
C ALA A 323 -17.66 -27.27 41.30
N GLU A 324 -18.99 -27.28 41.21
CA GLU A 324 -19.89 -27.80 42.24
C GLU A 324 -19.66 -29.30 42.49
N GLY A 325 -19.58 -30.10 41.43
CA GLY A 325 -19.19 -31.52 41.51
C GLY A 325 -17.76 -31.79 42.00
N ARG A 326 -16.91 -30.74 42.14
CA ARG A 326 -15.62 -30.83 42.83
C ARG A 326 -15.70 -30.41 44.29
N LEU A 327 -16.59 -29.48 44.65
CA LEU A 327 -16.82 -29.04 46.02
C LEU A 327 -17.47 -30.18 46.84
N THR A 328 -18.52 -30.82 46.32
CA THR A 328 -19.13 -32.00 46.95
C THR A 328 -18.13 -33.15 47.13
N GLY A 329 -17.19 -33.31 46.18
CA GLY A 329 -16.07 -34.25 46.27
C GLY A 329 -14.92 -33.82 47.20
N PHE A 330 -14.89 -32.58 47.68
CA PHE A 330 -14.06 -32.16 48.81
C PHE A 330 -14.79 -32.35 50.13
N ASP A 331 -16.08 -32.02 50.21
CA ASP A 331 -16.88 -32.13 51.44
C ASP A 331 -16.91 -33.57 51.96
N GLY A 332 -17.23 -34.55 51.10
CA GLY A 332 -17.18 -35.97 51.47
C GLY A 332 -15.78 -36.50 51.81
N ARG A 333 -14.71 -35.80 51.38
CA ARG A 333 -13.33 -36.12 51.81
C ARG A 333 -12.95 -35.50 53.14
N LEU A 334 -13.61 -34.42 53.55
CA LEU A 334 -13.48 -33.84 54.89
C LEU A 334 -14.24 -34.71 55.90
N GLU A 335 -15.46 -35.12 55.57
CA GLU A 335 -16.27 -36.04 56.38
C GLU A 335 -15.51 -37.34 56.71
N SER A 336 -14.95 -38.04 55.71
CA SER A 336 -14.09 -39.21 55.96
C SER A 336 -12.76 -38.92 56.68
N ALA A 337 -12.29 -37.67 56.68
CA ALA A 337 -11.09 -37.29 57.43
C ALA A 337 -11.43 -37.06 58.92
N ASP A 338 -12.56 -36.43 59.21
CA ASP A 338 -13.07 -36.23 60.57
C ASP A 338 -13.42 -37.58 61.24
N GLU A 339 -14.02 -38.52 60.50
CA GLU A 339 -14.21 -39.91 60.96
C GLU A 339 -12.88 -40.59 61.33
N CYS A 340 -11.85 -40.43 60.50
CA CYS A 340 -10.53 -41.01 60.72
C CYS A 340 -9.81 -40.38 61.94
N LEU A 341 -9.94 -39.06 62.13
CA LEU A 341 -9.42 -38.36 63.30
C LEU A 341 -10.13 -38.83 64.58
N ALA A 342 -11.45 -39.03 64.55
CA ALA A 342 -12.19 -39.60 65.66
C ALA A 342 -11.73 -41.03 66.03
N GLU A 343 -11.42 -41.90 65.05
CA GLU A 343 -10.81 -43.21 65.34
C GLU A 343 -9.45 -43.05 66.04
N ILE A 344 -8.60 -42.15 65.54
CA ILE A 344 -7.27 -41.87 66.13
C ILE A 344 -7.40 -41.40 67.59
N ASP A 345 -8.32 -40.49 67.90
CA ASP A 345 -8.55 -40.01 69.27
C ASP A 345 -9.02 -41.13 70.21
N THR A 346 -9.93 -42.01 69.77
CA THR A 346 -10.33 -43.17 70.60
C THR A 346 -9.17 -44.13 70.85
N ARG A 347 -8.26 -44.28 69.89
CA ARG A 347 -7.05 -45.11 70.01
C ARG A 347 -6.01 -44.47 70.91
N LEU A 348 -5.80 -43.16 70.84
CA LEU A 348 -4.93 -42.42 71.75
C LEU A 348 -5.43 -42.51 73.20
N GLY A 349 -6.73 -42.26 73.45
CA GLY A 349 -7.34 -42.48 74.76
C GLY A 349 -7.33 -43.94 75.24
N GLY A 350 -7.06 -44.90 74.36
CA GLY A 350 -6.76 -46.29 74.68
C GLY A 350 -5.27 -46.55 75.00
N VAL A 351 -4.36 -45.82 74.37
CA VAL A 351 -2.92 -45.81 74.69
C VAL A 351 -2.67 -45.18 76.05
N ASP A 352 -3.28 -44.03 76.35
CA ASP A 352 -3.10 -43.33 77.63
C ASP A 352 -3.47 -44.22 78.82
N LYS A 353 -4.62 -44.92 78.76
CA LYS A 353 -5.05 -45.89 79.78
C LYS A 353 -4.06 -47.04 79.95
N ARG A 354 -3.40 -47.46 78.86
CA ARG A 354 -2.33 -48.47 78.91
C ARG A 354 -1.03 -47.92 79.49
N LEU A 355 -0.71 -46.65 79.26
CA LEU A 355 0.43 -45.98 79.88
C LEU A 355 0.20 -45.81 81.38
N THR A 356 -0.96 -45.32 81.83
CA THR A 356 -1.30 -45.24 83.26
C THR A 356 -1.17 -46.61 83.96
N SER A 357 -1.72 -47.67 83.35
CA SER A 357 -1.57 -49.04 83.90
C SER A 357 -0.13 -49.58 83.82
N MET A 358 0.68 -49.07 82.89
CA MET A 358 2.11 -49.38 82.83
C MET A 358 2.89 -48.65 83.93
N ASP A 359 2.57 -47.38 84.22
CA ASP A 359 3.16 -46.61 85.32
C ASP A 359 2.81 -47.20 86.70
N GLU A 360 1.55 -47.61 86.91
CA GLU A 360 1.14 -48.35 88.10
C GLU A 360 1.95 -49.64 88.31
N ARG A 361 2.23 -50.36 87.20
CA ARG A 361 3.04 -51.58 87.20
C ARG A 361 4.53 -51.28 87.40
N LEU A 362 5.06 -50.21 86.81
CA LEU A 362 6.45 -49.77 86.99
C LEU A 362 6.69 -49.32 88.43
N GLY A 363 5.84 -48.47 89.01
CA GLY A 363 5.87 -48.17 90.43
C GLY A 363 5.67 -49.40 91.34
N GLY A 364 5.10 -50.49 90.81
CA GLY A 364 5.08 -51.82 91.44
C GLY A 364 6.38 -52.60 91.30
N VAL A 365 7.12 -52.44 90.19
CA VAL A 365 8.48 -52.94 90.00
C VAL A 365 9.45 -52.17 90.89
N ASP A 366 9.39 -50.84 90.96
CA ASP A 366 10.27 -49.99 91.77
C ASP A 366 10.16 -50.33 93.27
N ARG A 367 8.93 -50.55 93.77
CA ARG A 367 8.71 -51.07 95.13
C ARG A 367 9.34 -52.44 95.35
N ARG A 368 9.31 -53.33 94.34
CA ARG A 368 9.98 -54.64 94.42
C ARG A 368 11.50 -54.53 94.34
N LEU A 369 12.02 -53.61 93.52
CA LEU A 369 13.44 -53.30 93.43
C LEU A 369 13.95 -52.74 94.78
N GLY A 370 13.26 -51.79 95.40
CA GLY A 370 13.60 -51.33 96.76
C GLY A 370 13.59 -52.44 97.82
N THR A 371 12.70 -53.44 97.71
CA THR A 371 12.75 -54.63 98.60
C THR A 371 13.84 -55.64 98.24
N LEU A 372 14.36 -55.60 97.00
CA LEU A 372 15.52 -56.35 96.54
C LEU A 372 16.82 -55.65 96.95
N ASP A 373 16.94 -54.34 96.78
CA ASP A 373 18.06 -53.52 97.28
C ASP A 373 18.17 -53.65 98.80
N GLY A 374 17.03 -53.63 99.51
CA GLY A 374 16.99 -53.93 100.94
C GLY A 374 17.35 -55.39 101.28
N HIS A 375 17.30 -56.34 100.34
CA HIS A 375 17.85 -57.69 100.51
C HIS A 375 19.34 -57.75 100.15
N LEU A 376 19.78 -57.00 99.14
CA LEU A 376 21.16 -56.89 98.69
C LEU A 376 22.00 -56.22 99.77
N GLY A 377 21.57 -55.10 100.36
CA GLY A 377 22.26 -54.52 101.52
C GLY A 377 22.38 -55.49 102.71
N ARG A 378 21.37 -56.34 102.96
CA ARG A 378 21.47 -57.44 103.96
C ARG A 378 22.32 -58.63 103.51
N HIS A 379 22.63 -58.74 102.23
CA HIS A 379 23.64 -59.66 101.72
C HIS A 379 25.02 -59.03 101.80
N ASP A 380 25.17 -57.73 101.54
CA ASP A 380 26.40 -56.96 101.68
C ASP A 380 26.83 -56.93 103.16
N ASP A 381 25.93 -56.61 104.11
CA ASP A 381 26.14 -56.77 105.57
C ASP A 381 26.67 -58.18 105.93
N ARG A 382 26.21 -59.21 105.21
CA ARG A 382 26.58 -60.61 105.41
C ARG A 382 27.85 -61.00 104.66
N PHE A 383 28.21 -60.30 103.59
CA PHE A 383 29.44 -60.47 102.83
C PHE A 383 30.57 -59.73 103.55
N ASP A 384 30.39 -58.51 104.05
CA ASP A 384 31.35 -57.85 104.97
C ASP A 384 31.65 -58.75 106.19
N ALA A 385 30.61 -59.34 106.80
CA ALA A 385 30.76 -60.29 107.91
C ALA A 385 31.25 -61.71 107.50
N LEU A 386 31.27 -62.01 106.21
CA LEU A 386 31.92 -63.19 105.63
C LEU A 386 33.40 -62.87 105.36
N ASP A 387 33.70 -61.69 104.83
CA ASP A 387 35.01 -61.21 104.41
C ASP A 387 35.89 -60.98 105.63
N VAL A 388 35.42 -60.32 106.69
CA VAL A 388 36.13 -60.25 107.98
C VAL A 388 36.48 -61.64 108.53
N ARG A 389 35.61 -62.65 108.31
CA ARG A 389 35.85 -64.05 108.72
C ARG A 389 36.79 -64.78 107.76
N ILE A 390 36.75 -64.44 106.47
CA ILE A 390 37.60 -64.96 105.41
C ILE A 390 39.00 -64.39 105.57
N ASP A 391 39.18 -63.10 105.81
CA ASP A 391 40.43 -62.45 106.20
C ASP A 391 41.02 -63.06 107.47
N THR A 392 40.21 -63.27 108.51
CA THR A 392 40.66 -63.97 109.72
C THR A 392 41.14 -65.40 109.40
N ARG A 393 40.49 -66.09 108.45
CA ARG A 393 40.93 -67.40 107.96
C ARG A 393 42.13 -67.33 107.03
N PHE A 394 42.27 -66.29 106.22
CA PHE A 394 43.38 -66.08 105.31
C PHE A 394 44.63 -65.70 106.09
N GLY A 395 44.58 -64.85 107.11
CA GLY A 395 45.69 -64.65 108.05
C GLY A 395 46.18 -65.95 108.70
N MET A 396 45.28 -66.82 109.17
CA MET A 396 45.65 -68.16 109.67
C MET A 396 46.13 -69.12 108.55
N LEU A 397 45.76 -68.87 107.29
CA LEU A 397 46.28 -69.59 106.13
C LEU A 397 47.63 -69.05 105.69
N ASP A 398 47.89 -67.76 105.87
CA ASP A 398 49.13 -67.04 105.55
C ASP A 398 50.22 -67.35 106.57
N GLU A 399 49.89 -67.47 107.86
CA GLU A 399 50.79 -68.04 108.86
C GLU A 399 51.18 -69.48 108.48
N ARG A 400 50.21 -70.29 108.02
CA ARG A 400 50.44 -71.66 107.55
C ARG A 400 51.16 -71.74 106.21
N LEU A 401 50.96 -70.78 105.31
CA LEU A 401 51.67 -70.65 104.04
C LEU A 401 53.10 -70.22 104.32
N THR A 402 53.34 -69.21 105.17
CA THR A 402 54.68 -68.82 105.63
C THR A 402 55.44 -69.99 106.24
N ALA A 403 54.79 -70.81 107.08
CA ALA A 403 55.37 -72.04 107.63
C ALA A 403 55.55 -73.16 106.57
N THR A 404 54.78 -73.13 105.49
CA THR A 404 54.94 -74.03 104.34
C THR A 404 56.04 -73.54 103.40
N ASP A 405 56.21 -72.22 103.24
CA ASP A 405 57.23 -71.55 102.44
C ASP A 405 58.60 -71.65 103.09
N GLN A 406 58.68 -71.63 104.43
CA GLN A 406 59.89 -72.05 105.15
C GLN A 406 60.24 -73.51 104.83
N ARG A 407 59.27 -74.43 104.86
CA ARG A 407 59.50 -75.84 104.49
C ARG A 407 59.78 -76.05 103.01
N LEU A 408 59.25 -75.21 102.13
CA LEU A 408 59.56 -75.16 100.70
C LEU A 408 60.91 -74.50 100.45
N GLY A 409 61.38 -73.59 101.31
CA GLY A 409 62.73 -73.02 101.30
C GLY A 409 63.79 -74.03 101.76
N ASP A 410 63.51 -74.79 102.82
CA ASP A 410 64.28 -75.98 103.23
C ASP A 410 64.23 -77.08 102.14
N GLY A 411 63.13 -77.15 101.40
CA GLY A 411 62.96 -78.01 100.23
C GLY A 411 63.74 -77.51 99.02
N ALA A 412 63.75 -76.21 98.80
CA ALA A 412 64.40 -75.53 97.68
C ALA A 412 65.91 -75.54 97.86
N THR A 413 66.46 -75.19 99.03
CA THR A 413 67.89 -75.35 99.33
C THR A 413 68.36 -76.80 99.23
N ARG A 414 67.52 -77.78 99.62
CA ARG A 414 67.81 -79.21 99.39
C ARG A 414 67.75 -79.60 97.91
N ASN A 415 66.80 -79.06 97.14
CA ASN A 415 66.70 -79.30 95.70
C ASN A 415 67.78 -78.53 94.92
N GLU A 416 68.24 -77.37 95.37
CA GLU A 416 69.37 -76.60 94.86
C GLU A 416 70.64 -77.44 94.97
N GLY A 417 70.87 -78.06 96.13
CA GLY A 417 71.92 -79.07 96.32
C GLY A 417 71.74 -80.36 95.50
N ARG A 418 70.59 -80.56 94.84
CA ARG A 418 70.37 -81.59 93.80
C ARG A 418 70.51 -81.03 92.39
N PHE A 419 70.12 -79.78 92.13
CA PHE A 419 70.22 -79.08 90.85
C PHE A 419 71.67 -78.79 90.52
N ASN A 420 72.46 -78.21 91.42
CA ASN A 420 73.92 -78.07 91.22
C ASN A 420 74.59 -79.42 90.88
N LYS A 421 74.03 -80.54 91.36
CA LYS A 421 74.48 -81.91 91.11
C LYS A 421 73.89 -82.55 89.85
N LEU A 422 72.85 -81.94 89.29
CA LEU A 422 72.22 -82.22 88.00
C LEU A 422 72.86 -81.37 86.91
N ASP A 423 73.20 -80.12 87.19
CA ASP A 423 74.02 -79.22 86.37
C ASP A 423 75.41 -79.83 86.18
N SER A 424 76.05 -80.33 87.25
CA SER A 424 77.27 -81.16 87.16
C SER A 424 77.13 -82.41 86.27
N HIS A 425 75.90 -82.84 85.97
CA HIS A 425 75.58 -83.94 85.05
C HIS A 425 75.09 -83.42 83.68
N MET A 426 74.60 -82.18 83.61
CA MET A 426 74.19 -81.49 82.39
C MET A 426 75.41 -80.94 81.67
N ASP A 427 76.39 -80.35 82.37
CA ASP A 427 77.73 -80.04 81.86
C ASP A 427 78.33 -81.30 81.18
N ALA A 428 78.25 -82.45 81.86
CA ALA A 428 78.71 -83.75 81.36
C ALA A 428 77.79 -84.39 80.29
N ILE A 429 76.64 -83.79 79.97
CA ILE A 429 75.79 -84.11 78.82
C ILE A 429 76.04 -83.13 77.68
N ASP A 430 76.26 -81.85 77.96
CA ASP A 430 76.52 -80.78 76.99
C ASP A 430 77.92 -80.91 76.39
N GLU A 431 78.92 -81.32 77.16
CA GLU A 431 80.23 -81.71 76.61
C GLU A 431 80.08 -82.91 75.66
N ARG A 432 79.27 -83.92 76.04
CA ARG A 432 78.93 -85.08 75.18
C ARG A 432 77.99 -84.77 74.01
N LEU A 433 77.20 -83.70 74.10
CA LEU A 433 76.38 -83.20 72.99
C LEU A 433 77.21 -82.33 72.06
N THR A 434 78.20 -81.59 72.56
CA THR A 434 79.20 -80.89 71.74
C THR A 434 80.01 -81.92 70.95
N GLU A 435 80.51 -82.99 71.59
CA GLU A 435 81.11 -84.14 70.90
C GLU A 435 80.15 -84.74 69.84
N ALA A 436 78.86 -84.89 70.18
CA ALA A 436 77.87 -85.45 69.27
C ALA A 436 77.47 -84.50 68.13
N GLU A 437 77.51 -83.18 68.33
CA GLU A 437 77.21 -82.15 67.33
C GLU A 437 78.38 -81.93 66.39
N GLU A 438 79.64 -81.92 66.86
CA GLU A 438 80.81 -81.96 65.97
C GLU A 438 80.79 -83.25 65.12
N HIS A 439 80.47 -84.39 65.74
CA HIS A 439 80.33 -85.66 65.04
C HIS A 439 79.11 -85.68 64.09
N LEU A 440 78.00 -85.02 64.42
CA LEU A 440 76.84 -84.92 63.55
C LEU A 440 77.06 -83.93 62.41
N ALA A 441 77.72 -82.79 62.63
CA ALA A 441 78.12 -81.85 61.60
C ALA A 441 79.08 -82.51 60.60
N SER A 442 80.13 -83.20 61.09
CA SER A 442 81.02 -84.03 60.28
C SER A 442 80.26 -85.11 59.48
N ARG A 443 79.24 -85.73 60.09
CA ARG A 443 78.33 -86.65 59.38
C ARG A 443 77.37 -85.96 58.42
N PHE A 444 76.99 -84.70 58.63
CA PHE A 444 76.13 -83.93 57.73
C PHE A 444 76.93 -83.40 56.53
N ASP A 445 78.17 -82.93 56.70
CA ASP A 445 79.10 -82.69 55.58
C ASP A 445 79.33 -83.98 54.77
N THR A 446 79.43 -85.12 55.45
CA THR A 446 79.48 -86.45 54.81
C THR A 446 78.17 -86.85 54.13
N ILE A 447 77.01 -86.35 54.58
CA ILE A 447 75.69 -86.62 53.97
C ILE A 447 75.43 -85.66 52.80
N ASP A 448 75.80 -84.39 52.88
CA ASP A 448 75.65 -83.41 51.80
C ASP A 448 76.64 -83.67 50.66
N SER A 449 77.89 -84.04 50.96
CA SER A 449 78.80 -84.55 49.92
C SER A 449 78.27 -85.83 49.27
N ARG A 450 77.58 -86.70 50.04
CA ARG A 450 76.84 -87.85 49.50
C ARG A 450 75.56 -87.47 48.76
N PHE A 451 74.86 -86.39 49.12
CA PHE A 451 73.62 -85.97 48.46
C PHE A 451 73.90 -85.23 47.16
N ASN A 452 74.94 -84.39 47.09
CA ASN A 452 75.50 -83.91 45.81
C ASN A 452 75.99 -85.10 44.96
N GLY A 453 76.61 -86.11 45.60
CA GLY A 453 76.94 -87.39 45.00
C GLY A 453 75.70 -88.21 44.55
N LEU A 454 74.55 -88.02 45.18
CA LEU A 454 73.31 -88.75 44.90
C LEU A 454 72.47 -88.03 43.84
N ASP A 455 72.42 -86.70 43.80
CA ASP A 455 71.85 -85.94 42.68
C ASP A 455 72.62 -86.21 41.39
N THR A 456 73.96 -86.23 41.45
CA THR A 456 74.76 -86.68 40.29
C THR A 456 74.51 -88.15 39.95
N HIS A 457 74.25 -89.03 40.92
CA HIS A 457 73.85 -90.42 40.67
C HIS A 457 72.40 -90.60 40.22
N VAL A 458 71.48 -89.68 40.54
CA VAL A 458 70.06 -89.69 40.13
C VAL A 458 69.92 -89.16 38.72
N ASN A 459 70.68 -88.12 38.34
CA ASN A 459 70.89 -87.78 36.93
C ASN A 459 71.57 -88.94 36.16
N GLY A 460 72.51 -89.65 36.81
CA GLY A 460 73.09 -90.90 36.31
C GLY A 460 72.12 -92.10 36.28
N LEU A 461 71.02 -92.06 37.03
CA LEU A 461 69.97 -93.08 37.03
C LEU A 461 68.83 -92.73 36.07
N ALA A 462 68.59 -91.45 35.76
CA ALA A 462 67.73 -91.05 34.64
C ALA A 462 68.32 -91.56 33.31
N THR A 463 69.60 -91.29 33.06
CA THR A 463 70.31 -91.81 31.88
C THR A 463 70.47 -93.33 31.90
N ARG A 464 70.57 -93.97 33.08
CA ARG A 464 70.50 -95.44 33.18
C ARG A 464 69.08 -96.01 33.09
N ALA A 465 68.02 -95.21 33.29
CA ALA A 465 66.63 -95.63 33.06
C ALA A 465 66.26 -95.61 31.57
N GLU A 466 66.88 -94.71 30.79
CA GLU A 466 66.92 -94.81 29.32
C GLU A 466 67.60 -96.14 28.91
N GLN A 467 68.80 -96.43 29.44
CA GLN A 467 69.47 -97.74 29.22
C GLN A 467 68.66 -98.95 29.74
N ALA A 468 67.82 -98.78 30.76
CA ALA A 468 66.94 -99.84 31.26
C ALA A 468 65.73 -100.07 30.35
N SER A 469 65.31 -99.05 29.59
CA SER A 469 64.31 -99.20 28.53
C SER A 469 64.89 -100.01 27.36
N GLU A 470 66.10 -99.65 26.90
CA GLU A 470 66.87 -100.43 25.91
C GLU A 470 67.10 -101.88 26.38
N HIS A 471 67.41 -102.09 27.66
CA HIS A 471 67.66 -103.45 28.18
C HIS A 471 66.37 -104.25 28.44
N LEU A 472 65.22 -103.60 28.68
CA LEU A 472 63.91 -104.26 28.71
C LEU A 472 63.51 -104.76 27.31
N GLU A 473 63.81 -103.98 26.27
CA GLU A 473 63.67 -104.39 24.87
C GLU A 473 64.48 -105.67 24.60
N ALA A 474 65.77 -105.67 24.98
CA ALA A 474 66.66 -106.83 24.90
C ALA A 474 66.33 -108.00 25.88
N VAL A 475 65.31 -107.84 26.75
CA VAL A 475 64.78 -108.91 27.61
C VAL A 475 63.43 -109.42 27.11
N ASP A 476 62.64 -108.64 26.37
CA ASP A 476 61.50 -109.15 25.61
C ASP A 476 61.96 -110.22 24.59
N ASP A 477 63.08 -109.97 23.90
CA ASP A 477 63.79 -110.97 23.07
C ASP A 477 64.08 -112.29 23.82
N ARG A 478 64.43 -112.20 25.11
CA ARG A 478 64.68 -113.38 25.96
C ARG A 478 63.39 -113.99 26.50
N LEU A 479 62.32 -113.21 26.64
CA LEU A 479 60.98 -113.67 26.95
C LEU A 479 60.40 -114.48 25.78
N GLN A 480 60.63 -114.05 24.53
CA GLN A 480 60.38 -114.87 23.34
C GLN A 480 61.19 -116.17 23.35
N ALA A 481 62.46 -116.13 23.80
CA ALA A 481 63.31 -117.32 23.90
C ALA A 481 62.84 -118.31 24.99
N VAL A 482 62.38 -117.82 26.15
CA VAL A 482 61.83 -118.69 27.22
C VAL A 482 60.42 -119.16 26.92
N SER A 483 59.60 -118.35 26.23
CA SER A 483 58.31 -118.78 25.66
C SER A 483 58.48 -120.00 24.76
N ARG A 484 59.57 -120.06 23.99
CA ARG A 484 59.97 -121.24 23.20
C ARG A 484 60.20 -122.48 24.09
N SER A 485 60.91 -122.35 25.22
CA SER A 485 61.12 -123.45 26.18
C SER A 485 59.83 -123.85 26.94
N VAL A 486 58.91 -122.91 27.17
CA VAL A 486 57.56 -123.18 27.70
C VAL A 486 56.71 -123.96 26.69
N GLY A 487 57.02 -123.89 25.40
CA GLY A 487 56.45 -124.76 24.36
C GLY A 487 56.93 -126.22 24.42
N GLU A 488 58.11 -126.50 24.97
CA GLU A 488 58.76 -127.83 24.90
C GLU A 488 58.64 -128.64 26.21
N LEU A 489 58.55 -127.98 27.37
CA LEU A 489 58.36 -128.64 28.67
C LEU A 489 57.03 -129.43 28.82
N PRO A 490 55.89 -129.02 28.22
CA PRO A 490 54.67 -129.82 28.22
C PRO A 490 54.79 -131.16 27.47
N ALA A 491 55.76 -131.30 26.56
CA ALA A 491 55.98 -132.54 25.80
C ALA A 491 56.89 -133.54 26.52
N THR A 492 57.85 -133.06 27.32
CA THR A 492 58.93 -133.89 27.90
C THR A 492 58.64 -134.44 29.30
N LEU A 493 57.84 -133.75 30.12
CA LEU A 493 57.35 -134.32 31.40
C LEU A 493 56.46 -135.57 31.23
N PRO A 494 55.56 -135.64 30.22
CA PRO A 494 54.86 -136.87 29.86
C PRO A 494 55.75 -138.03 29.37
N GLU A 495 57.03 -137.77 29.08
CA GLU A 495 58.00 -138.81 28.71
C GLU A 495 58.86 -139.28 29.87
N LEU A 496 59.26 -138.42 30.83
CA LEU A 496 60.02 -138.89 32.01
C LEU A 496 59.17 -139.82 32.90
N ILE A 497 57.84 -139.66 32.89
CA ILE A 497 56.90 -140.59 33.54
C ILE A 497 56.69 -141.87 32.70
N ARG A 498 56.90 -141.83 31.39
CA ARG A 498 56.82 -142.99 30.50
C ARG A 498 58.12 -143.79 30.42
N SER A 499 59.30 -143.18 30.42
CA SER A 499 60.56 -143.89 30.15
C SER A 499 60.86 -144.97 31.20
N HIS A 500 60.56 -144.70 32.48
CA HIS A 500 60.67 -145.69 33.56
C HIS A 500 59.59 -146.82 33.52
N SER A 501 58.68 -146.81 32.53
CA SER A 501 57.72 -147.90 32.27
C SER A 501 57.76 -148.44 30.83
N GLY A 502 58.26 -147.67 29.86
CA GLY A 502 58.41 -148.04 28.46
C GLY A 502 59.65 -148.88 28.15
N GLU A 503 60.73 -148.71 28.92
CA GLU A 503 61.95 -149.55 28.81
C GLU A 503 61.68 -151.03 29.19
N GLN A 504 60.55 -151.32 29.83
CA GLN A 504 60.02 -152.67 30.03
C GLN A 504 59.22 -153.20 28.82
N ALA A 505 58.64 -152.31 27.99
CA ALA A 505 57.65 -152.64 26.97
C ALA A 505 58.26 -152.83 25.56
N GLU A 506 59.19 -151.98 25.13
CA GLU A 506 59.80 -152.07 23.78
C GLU A 506 60.75 -153.27 23.62
N ARG A 507 61.01 -154.01 24.71
CA ARG A 507 61.48 -155.41 24.67
C ARG A 507 60.54 -156.36 23.90
N LEU A 508 59.32 -155.93 23.57
CA LEU A 508 58.33 -156.68 22.79
C LEU A 508 58.26 -156.20 21.32
N THR A 509 58.46 -154.91 21.03
CA THR A 509 58.35 -154.35 19.67
C THR A 509 59.60 -154.56 18.82
N ALA A 510 60.78 -154.69 19.43
CA ALA A 510 61.99 -155.16 18.74
C ALA A 510 61.86 -156.59 18.15
N ALA A 511 60.82 -157.34 18.54
CA ALA A 511 60.45 -158.62 17.94
C ALA A 511 59.41 -158.50 16.80
N ALA A 512 58.90 -157.30 16.49
CA ALA A 512 57.79 -157.07 15.56
C ALA A 512 58.22 -156.53 14.18
N ASP A 513 59.14 -155.55 14.10
CA ASP A 513 59.54 -154.94 12.81
C ASP A 513 60.96 -155.31 12.32
N ALA A 514 61.50 -156.40 12.85
CA ALA A 514 62.36 -157.28 12.04
C ALA A 514 61.55 -158.07 10.98
N LEU A 515 60.21 -158.00 11.08
CA LEU A 515 59.23 -158.75 10.28
C LEU A 515 58.62 -157.88 9.17
N GLY A 516 58.37 -156.58 9.44
CA GLY A 516 57.69 -155.64 8.55
C GLY A 516 58.55 -154.46 8.07
N GLU A 517 59.02 -154.40 6.82
CA GLU A 517 59.08 -155.45 5.81
C GLU A 517 60.23 -155.03 4.86
N LEU A 518 61.06 -155.88 4.24
CA LEU A 518 60.73 -157.07 3.45
C LEU A 518 59.79 -156.77 2.24
N VAL A 519 59.15 -155.57 2.21
CA VAL A 519 58.51 -154.84 1.09
C VAL A 519 59.50 -153.95 0.32
N ARG A 520 60.81 -154.06 0.62
CA ARG A 520 62.00 -154.12 -0.28
C ARG A 520 62.10 -153.37 -1.61
N SER A 521 61.02 -153.14 -2.34
CA SER A 521 60.98 -152.70 -3.73
C SER A 521 59.64 -152.02 -4.07
N ARG A 522 59.72 -150.71 -4.30
CA ARG A 522 58.88 -149.83 -5.16
C ARG A 522 58.14 -150.54 -6.31
N PRO A 523 57.03 -150.00 -6.85
CA PRO A 523 56.78 -148.55 -7.12
C PRO A 523 55.38 -148.06 -6.67
N ASP A 524 54.73 -147.05 -7.28
CA ASP A 524 54.88 -145.56 -7.37
C ASP A 524 53.61 -145.08 -8.16
N ARG A 525 52.96 -143.90 -8.04
CA ARG A 525 53.01 -142.65 -7.22
C ARG A 525 51.78 -141.75 -7.62
N ASP A 526 51.67 -140.52 -7.10
CA ASP A 526 51.12 -139.29 -7.75
C ASP A 526 49.66 -138.78 -7.56
N GLU A 527 48.69 -139.47 -6.96
CA GLU A 527 47.29 -138.94 -6.89
C GLU A 527 47.04 -137.72 -5.95
N LEU A 528 47.97 -137.33 -5.08
CA LEU A 528 47.66 -136.51 -3.90
C LEU A 528 47.52 -134.98 -4.12
N ALA A 529 47.50 -134.50 -5.37
CA ALA A 529 47.71 -133.07 -5.68
C ALA A 529 46.43 -132.21 -5.81
N GLU A 530 45.27 -132.79 -6.13
CA GLU A 530 44.13 -132.01 -6.64
C GLU A 530 43.21 -131.40 -5.56
N THR A 531 43.26 -131.91 -4.32
CA THR A 531 42.33 -131.52 -3.24
C THR A 531 42.58 -130.14 -2.61
N VAL A 532 43.61 -129.41 -3.07
CA VAL A 532 44.16 -128.22 -2.39
C VAL A 532 43.33 -126.94 -2.59
N THR A 533 42.53 -126.83 -3.65
CA THR A 533 41.97 -125.54 -4.10
C THR A 533 40.60 -125.15 -3.54
N GLY A 534 39.80 -126.11 -3.05
CA GLY A 534 38.35 -125.89 -2.83
C GLY A 534 37.94 -125.00 -1.64
N VAL A 535 38.86 -124.59 -0.76
CA VAL A 535 38.53 -124.01 0.55
C VAL A 535 38.75 -122.49 0.63
N VAL A 536 39.54 -121.90 -0.27
CA VAL A 536 40.14 -120.57 -0.06
C VAL A 536 39.17 -119.39 -0.20
N GLN A 537 38.19 -119.49 -1.12
CA GLN A 537 37.38 -118.35 -1.57
C GLN A 537 36.60 -117.56 -0.48
N PRO A 538 35.88 -118.21 0.48
CA PRO A 538 34.89 -117.51 1.31
C PRO A 538 35.48 -116.56 2.37
N ALA A 539 36.75 -116.71 2.74
CA ALA A 539 37.36 -115.93 3.82
C ALA A 539 37.59 -114.45 3.45
N THR A 540 37.65 -114.14 2.15
CA THR A 540 37.97 -112.81 1.62
C THR A 540 36.82 -111.80 1.71
N ASP A 541 35.56 -112.25 1.76
CA ASP A 541 34.37 -111.40 1.58
C ASP A 541 33.83 -110.74 2.87
N ASP A 542 34.24 -111.17 4.07
CA ASP A 542 33.83 -110.50 5.32
C ASP A 542 34.66 -109.24 5.61
N LEU A 543 35.94 -109.25 5.21
CA LEU A 543 36.89 -108.16 5.51
C LEU A 543 36.52 -106.85 4.80
N THR A 544 36.05 -106.91 3.55
CA THR A 544 35.68 -105.73 2.76
C THR A 544 34.45 -105.00 3.31
N LYS A 545 33.46 -105.73 3.86
CA LYS A 545 32.24 -105.15 4.44
C LYS A 545 32.51 -104.29 5.69
N ARG A 546 33.54 -104.62 6.47
CA ARG A 546 33.83 -103.93 7.74
C ARG A 546 34.45 -102.55 7.58
N LEU A 547 35.05 -102.26 6.42
CA LEU A 547 35.71 -100.98 6.16
C LEU A 547 34.72 -99.88 5.72
N GLY A 548 33.83 -100.18 4.77
CA GLY A 548 32.92 -99.17 4.18
C GLY A 548 31.97 -98.52 5.20
N ALA A 549 31.48 -99.29 6.18
CA ALA A 549 30.56 -98.80 7.20
C ALA A 549 31.17 -97.75 8.16
N LEU A 550 32.52 -97.68 8.24
CA LEU A 550 33.21 -96.74 9.12
C LEU A 550 33.33 -95.35 8.47
N GLU A 551 33.53 -95.32 7.15
CA GLU A 551 33.68 -94.09 6.34
C GLU A 551 32.37 -93.30 6.24
N GLU A 552 31.23 -93.97 6.03
CA GLU A 552 29.89 -93.36 6.00
C GLU A 552 29.56 -92.57 7.27
N THR A 553 29.94 -93.09 8.44
CA THR A 553 29.61 -92.47 9.74
C THR A 553 30.36 -91.16 10.02
N MET A 554 31.57 -90.99 9.48
CA MET A 554 32.30 -89.72 9.59
C MET A 554 31.70 -88.63 8.68
N LEU A 555 31.20 -89.03 7.50
CA LEU A 555 30.68 -88.12 6.48
C LEU A 555 29.34 -87.49 6.92
N ALA A 556 28.44 -88.29 7.49
CA ALA A 556 27.14 -87.81 7.98
C ALA A 556 27.25 -86.78 9.12
N LEU A 557 28.30 -86.85 9.96
CA LEU A 557 28.50 -85.93 11.08
C LEU A 557 29.01 -84.55 10.63
N ALA A 558 29.66 -84.46 9.46
CA ALA A 558 30.11 -83.20 8.88
C ALA A 558 28.96 -82.40 8.23
N GLU A 559 28.01 -83.06 7.56
CA GLU A 559 26.89 -82.39 6.87
C GLU A 559 25.95 -81.68 7.86
N ALA A 560 25.75 -82.26 9.05
CA ALA A 560 24.87 -81.72 10.09
C ALA A 560 25.31 -80.35 10.67
N LEU A 561 26.60 -80.00 10.57
CA LEU A 561 27.19 -78.81 11.21
C LEU A 561 27.25 -77.56 10.32
N LEU A 562 26.84 -77.64 9.05
CA LEU A 562 27.16 -76.64 8.00
C LEU A 562 25.95 -75.99 7.31
N ARG A 563 24.73 -76.06 7.86
CA ARG A 563 23.48 -75.77 7.12
C ARG A 563 22.62 -74.62 7.71
N PRO A 564 22.69 -73.38 7.16
CA PRO A 564 21.88 -72.24 7.64
C PRO A 564 20.75 -71.77 6.69
N ALA A 565 19.66 -71.32 7.31
CA ALA A 565 18.66 -70.32 6.85
C ALA A 565 17.79 -70.55 5.60
N ARG A 566 16.46 -70.38 5.79
CA ARG A 566 15.63 -69.48 4.96
C ARG A 566 14.30 -69.14 5.64
N THR A 567 14.08 -67.84 5.87
CA THR A 567 12.74 -67.24 6.01
C THR A 567 12.36 -66.58 4.68
N LYS A 568 11.08 -66.62 4.34
CA LYS A 568 10.48 -65.73 3.34
C LYS A 568 8.96 -65.69 3.51
N ASP A 569 8.44 -64.47 3.39
CA ASP A 569 7.04 -64.05 3.31
C ASP A 569 6.11 -64.54 4.43
#